data_AF-A0A518I720-F1
#
_entry.id   AF-A0A518I720-F1
#
_cell.length_a   1.000
_cell.length_b   1.000
_cell.length_c   1.000
_cell.angle_alpha   90.00
_cell.angle_beta   90.00
_cell.angle_gamma   90.00
#
_symmetry.space_group_name_H-M   'P 1'
#
loop_
_entity.id
_entity.type
_entity.pdbx_description
1 polymer ?
#
loop_
_entity_poly.entity_id
_entity_poly.type
_entity_poly.pdbx_seq_one_letter_code
_entity_poly.pdbx_strand_id
1 'polypeptide(L)'
;MTDSGDSIFNAADVQKRLEVINQQIATESESAVLSPLLFERAQLRHFLGDDSNALADCFSASHFTWGDRLALSRIHTLISQIYLEYEQKEKALWWAMSAVDRGPESVEAQFILGQVLAFSEFRRPAVDCFRKVLALEPRHQAAQLALGVSLRETSHHYFEDAIAVLTTYVADWPDDADGWFELAYATYIAEILPGRTQGASQELFQQVRTCAGYEKHEFRIYRCLNEVDDCEEMKAAVGILPEKAELETLAPNAVTAYALRCVWRVGPFLACVGNEATEEYKKEIAEESFPSHFLSGNLVACVVTAAFRYTVQMIKEVRKNEFDEAIDLAVLAAEAAVYATYLYQRAMPDQTVSKTAASELAQATRDDFQRLQGIDVDQLDDYRENGPLGDLWQDQPPDWYRSVRNDYEQKRAEWKLEIIV
;
A
#
# COMPACT_ATOMS: atom_id res chain seq x y z
N MET A 1 -3.65 0.48 18.88
CA MET A 1 -4.83 1.35 19.00
C MET A 1 -6.02 0.46 19.24
N THR A 2 -6.82 0.76 20.27
CA THR A 2 -8.05 0.04 20.58
C THR A 2 -9.06 0.23 19.47
N ASP A 3 -9.53 -0.90 18.95
CA ASP A 3 -10.65 -1.01 18.03
C ASP A 3 -11.94 -0.74 18.81
N SER A 4 -12.38 0.52 18.78
CA SER A 4 -13.72 0.92 19.20
C SER A 4 -14.13 2.09 18.35
N GLY A 5 -15.11 1.88 17.48
CA GLY A 5 -15.75 2.87 16.60
C GLY A 5 -16.53 3.96 17.33
N ASP A 6 -15.95 4.58 18.35
CA ASP A 6 -16.49 5.74 19.07
C ASP A 6 -15.35 6.68 19.49
N SER A 7 -14.74 7.35 18.51
CA SER A 7 -14.29 8.75 18.67
C SER A 7 -13.89 9.32 17.32
N ILE A 8 -14.68 10.28 16.84
CA ILE A 8 -14.22 11.25 15.85
C ILE A 8 -13.15 12.10 16.56
N PHE A 9 -11.91 11.61 16.63
CA PHE A 9 -10.75 12.45 16.91
C PHE A 9 -10.39 13.16 15.61
N ASN A 10 -10.90 14.38 15.41
CA ASN A 10 -10.40 15.23 14.33
C ASN A 10 -9.05 15.84 14.75
N ALA A 11 -8.20 16.19 13.77
CA ALA A 11 -6.88 16.76 14.01
C ALA A 11 -6.91 18.04 14.86
N ALA A 12 -8.01 18.82 14.80
CA ALA A 12 -8.16 20.03 15.58
C ALA A 12 -8.29 19.76 17.09
N ASP A 13 -8.97 18.69 17.48
CA ASP A 13 -9.11 18.31 18.89
C ASP A 13 -7.81 17.70 19.44
N VAL A 14 -7.06 16.96 18.61
CA VAL A 14 -5.69 16.52 18.93
C VAL A 14 -4.77 17.72 19.14
N GLN A 15 -4.84 18.73 18.27
CA GLN A 15 -4.04 19.95 18.39
C GLN A 15 -4.35 20.71 19.69
N LYS A 16 -5.62 20.87 20.06
CA LYS A 16 -6.01 21.48 21.35
C LYS A 16 -5.46 20.67 22.54
N ARG A 17 -5.54 19.34 22.49
CA ARG A 17 -5.00 18.49 23.55
C ARG A 17 -3.48 18.64 23.66
N LEU A 18 -2.80 18.72 22.53
CA LEU A 18 -1.35 18.94 22.46
C LEU A 18 -0.94 20.28 23.10
N GLU A 19 -1.71 21.36 22.90
CA GLU A 19 -1.47 22.65 23.56
C GLU A 19 -1.56 22.54 25.09
N VAL A 20 -2.58 21.85 25.60
CA VAL A 20 -2.76 21.62 27.05
C VAL A 20 -1.58 20.85 27.63
N ILE A 21 -1.15 19.77 26.98
CA ILE A 21 -0.03 18.96 27.45
C ILE A 21 1.28 19.76 27.44
N ASN A 22 1.50 20.59 26.41
CA ASN A 22 2.68 21.46 26.35
C ASN A 22 2.74 22.44 27.52
N GLN A 23 1.61 23.02 27.92
CA GLN A 23 1.54 23.89 29.10
C GLN A 23 1.85 23.13 30.40
N GLN A 24 1.28 21.92 30.56
CA GLN A 24 1.53 21.08 31.73
C GLN A 24 3.00 20.70 31.87
N ILE A 25 3.63 20.24 30.78
CA ILE A 25 5.06 19.89 30.74
C ILE A 25 5.93 21.10 31.08
N ALA A 26 5.58 22.30 30.62
CA ALA A 26 6.37 23.51 30.89
C ALA A 26 6.38 23.91 32.38
N THR A 27 5.37 23.51 33.13
CA THR A 27 5.24 23.82 34.57
C THR A 27 5.72 22.70 35.49
N GLU A 28 5.98 21.52 34.95
CA GLU A 28 6.27 20.32 35.72
C GLU A 28 7.77 20.07 35.87
N SER A 29 8.19 19.60 37.04
CA SER A 29 9.60 19.26 37.31
C SER A 29 9.78 17.85 37.88
N GLU A 30 8.68 17.19 38.27
CA GLU A 30 8.70 15.85 38.82
C GLU A 30 8.72 14.79 37.71
N SER A 31 9.78 13.99 37.67
CA SER A 31 9.97 12.93 36.66
C SER A 31 8.83 11.91 36.59
N ALA A 32 8.18 11.62 37.72
CA ALA A 32 7.09 10.64 37.81
C ALA A 32 5.81 11.12 37.09
N VAL A 33 5.55 12.42 37.07
CA VAL A 33 4.42 13.04 36.36
C VAL A 33 4.80 13.34 34.91
N LEU A 34 6.06 13.71 34.69
CA LEU A 34 6.57 14.09 33.37
C LEU A 34 6.55 12.92 32.38
N SER A 35 6.87 11.70 32.81
CA SER A 35 6.90 10.53 31.91
C SER A 35 5.54 10.26 31.22
N PRO A 36 4.41 10.10 31.95
CA PRO A 36 3.09 9.93 31.32
C PRO A 36 2.70 11.07 30.37
N LEU A 37 3.00 12.33 30.74
CA LEU A 37 2.70 13.50 29.90
C LEU A 37 3.52 13.50 28.59
N LEU A 38 4.81 13.16 28.68
CA LEU A 38 5.67 13.02 27.51
C LEU A 38 5.18 11.88 26.61
N PHE A 39 4.78 10.75 27.19
CA PHE A 39 4.27 9.64 26.40
C PHE A 39 2.94 9.98 25.72
N GLU A 40 2.01 10.64 26.40
CA GLU A 40 0.76 11.12 25.79
C GLU A 40 1.07 12.11 24.67
N ARG A 41 2.01 13.05 24.87
CA ARG A 41 2.44 13.98 23.83
C ARG A 41 3.00 13.27 22.61
N ALA A 42 3.81 12.23 22.82
CA ALA A 42 4.37 11.43 21.75
C ALA A 42 3.26 10.78 20.90
N GLN A 43 2.22 10.24 21.54
CA GLN A 43 1.09 9.63 20.84
C GLN A 43 0.33 10.66 19.98
N LEU A 44 0.09 11.86 20.50
CA LEU A 44 -0.59 12.92 19.74
C LEU A 44 0.28 13.44 18.58
N ARG A 45 1.58 13.58 18.79
CA ARG A 45 2.53 14.00 17.74
C ARG A 45 2.61 12.96 16.63
N HIS A 46 2.69 11.69 16.99
CA HIS A 46 2.64 10.58 16.04
C HIS A 46 1.34 10.59 15.23
N PHE A 47 0.19 10.79 15.89
CA PHE A 47 -1.10 10.94 15.20
C PHE A 47 -1.11 12.10 14.18
N LEU A 48 -0.38 13.18 14.46
CA LEU A 48 -0.23 14.34 13.57
C LEU A 48 0.90 14.18 12.54
N GLY A 49 1.60 13.05 12.50
CA GLY A 49 2.75 12.81 11.63
C GLY A 49 4.06 13.50 12.04
N ASP A 50 4.14 14.06 13.25
CA ASP A 50 5.35 14.66 13.83
C ASP A 50 6.23 13.62 14.56
N ASP A 51 6.62 12.59 13.82
CA ASP A 51 7.29 11.41 14.39
C ASP A 51 8.69 11.68 14.94
N SER A 52 9.38 12.69 14.40
CA SER A 52 10.70 13.08 14.88
C SER A 52 10.64 13.55 16.34
N ASN A 53 9.64 14.38 16.67
CA ASN A 53 9.41 14.85 18.03
C ASN A 53 8.70 13.81 18.88
N ALA A 54 7.86 12.95 18.29
CA ALA A 54 7.25 11.83 19.00
C ALA A 54 8.31 10.85 19.53
N LEU A 55 9.32 10.52 18.72
CA LEU A 55 10.45 9.67 19.14
C LEU A 55 11.27 10.35 20.25
N ALA A 56 11.55 11.65 20.13
CA ALA A 56 12.27 12.40 21.16
C ALA A 56 11.52 12.37 22.52
N ASP A 57 10.20 12.52 22.47
CA ASP A 57 9.34 12.40 23.65
C ASP A 57 9.34 10.97 24.21
N CYS A 58 9.27 9.94 23.36
CA CYS A 58 9.33 8.54 23.80
C CYS A 58 10.66 8.20 24.51
N PHE A 59 11.80 8.66 23.98
CA PHE A 59 13.10 8.45 24.63
C PHE A 59 13.18 9.18 25.97
N SER A 60 12.64 10.39 26.04
CA SER A 60 12.58 11.17 27.28
C SER A 60 11.66 10.50 28.30
N ALA A 61 10.47 10.05 27.90
CA ALA A 61 9.53 9.32 28.75
C ALA A 61 10.15 8.01 29.28
N SER A 62 10.83 7.26 28.41
CA SER A 62 11.55 6.03 28.79
C SER A 62 12.63 6.30 29.84
N HIS A 63 13.36 7.40 29.70
CA HIS A 63 14.41 7.81 30.65
C HIS A 63 13.84 8.11 32.04
N PHE A 64 12.69 8.79 32.12
CA PHE A 64 12.06 9.15 33.39
C PHE A 64 11.23 8.00 34.01
N THR A 65 10.97 6.93 33.26
CA THR A 65 10.20 5.79 33.76
C THR A 65 11.12 4.78 34.45
N TRP A 66 11.12 4.80 35.79
CA TRP A 66 11.90 3.86 36.59
C TRP A 66 11.01 2.82 37.26
N GLY A 67 11.33 1.53 37.09
CA GLY A 67 10.66 0.42 37.79
C GLY A 67 9.30 -0.01 37.22
N ASP A 68 8.61 0.83 36.46
CA ASP A 68 7.35 0.46 35.77
C ASP A 68 7.63 -0.23 34.44
N ARG A 69 7.65 -1.56 34.47
CA ARG A 69 7.87 -2.39 33.28
C ARG A 69 6.74 -2.25 32.26
N LEU A 70 5.49 -2.12 32.69
CA LEU A 70 4.37 -2.07 31.76
C LEU A 70 4.32 -0.73 31.02
N ALA A 71 4.58 0.38 31.71
CA ALA A 71 4.73 1.68 31.05
C ALA A 71 5.88 1.68 30.04
N LEU A 72 7.04 1.12 30.39
CA LEU A 72 8.16 0.99 29.46
C LEU A 72 7.81 0.10 28.25
N SER A 73 7.06 -0.98 28.44
CA SER A 73 6.56 -1.83 27.34
C SER A 73 5.74 -1.02 26.33
N ARG A 74 4.80 -0.20 26.81
CA ARG A 74 3.96 0.66 25.96
C ARG A 74 4.76 1.71 25.21
N ILE A 75 5.72 2.36 25.88
CA ILE A 75 6.60 3.35 25.24
C ILE A 75 7.45 2.69 24.15
N HIS A 76 8.04 1.53 24.45
CA HIS A 76 8.86 0.81 23.48
C HIS A 76 8.04 0.27 22.29
N THR A 77 6.78 -0.09 22.52
CA THR A 77 5.83 -0.46 21.46
C THR A 77 5.62 0.70 20.48
N LEU A 78 5.40 1.92 20.98
CA LEU A 78 5.23 3.10 20.11
C LEU A 78 6.52 3.43 19.33
N ILE A 79 7.69 3.36 19.98
CA ILE A 79 8.97 3.56 19.28
C ILE A 79 9.14 2.54 18.15
N SER A 80 8.82 1.27 18.42
CA SER A 80 8.85 0.20 17.41
C SER A 80 7.88 0.47 16.26
N GLN A 81 6.67 0.94 16.57
CA GLN A 81 5.66 1.26 15.57
C GLN A 81 6.15 2.36 14.63
N ILE A 82 6.66 3.48 15.18
CA ILE A 82 7.21 4.57 14.36
C ILE A 82 8.35 4.05 13.47
N TYR A 83 9.30 3.28 14.00
CA TYR A 83 10.37 2.73 13.18
C TYR A 83 9.88 1.74 12.10
N LEU A 84 8.82 0.98 12.38
CA LEU A 84 8.22 0.08 11.40
C LEU A 84 7.57 0.85 10.25
N GLU A 85 6.87 1.95 10.54
CA GLU A 85 6.25 2.83 9.53
C GLU A 85 7.28 3.51 8.63
N TYR A 86 8.47 3.84 9.15
CA TYR A 86 9.61 4.30 8.36
C TYR A 86 10.44 3.17 7.74
N GLU A 87 9.95 1.92 7.76
CA GLU A 87 10.59 0.72 7.22
C GLU A 87 12.00 0.43 7.79
N GLN A 88 12.33 0.95 8.98
CA GLN A 88 13.62 0.75 9.66
C GLN A 88 13.61 -0.56 10.45
N LYS A 89 13.62 -1.69 9.71
CA LYS A 89 13.42 -3.07 10.22
C LYS A 89 14.23 -3.40 11.48
N GLU A 90 15.53 -3.10 11.49
CA GLU A 90 16.42 -3.47 12.58
C GLU A 90 16.10 -2.69 13.87
N LYS A 91 15.80 -1.40 13.74
CA LYS A 91 15.41 -0.56 14.88
C LYS A 91 14.05 -0.98 15.41
N ALA A 92 13.08 -1.17 14.52
CA ALA A 92 11.75 -1.65 14.89
C ALA A 92 11.86 -2.98 15.67
N LEU A 93 12.66 -3.93 15.17
CA LEU A 93 12.81 -5.25 15.81
C LEU A 93 13.42 -5.14 17.20
N TRP A 94 14.46 -4.31 17.35
CA TRP A 94 15.09 -4.09 18.65
C TRP A 94 14.08 -3.54 19.67
N TRP A 95 13.30 -2.51 19.29
CA TRP A 95 12.32 -1.90 20.18
C TRP A 95 11.12 -2.82 20.46
N ALA A 96 10.66 -3.59 19.49
CA ALA A 96 9.60 -4.59 19.69
C ALA A 96 10.03 -5.69 20.67
N MET A 97 11.23 -6.25 20.51
CA MET A 97 11.77 -7.24 21.45
C MET A 97 11.92 -6.64 22.85
N SER A 98 12.38 -5.41 22.94
CA SER A 98 12.53 -4.66 24.19
C SER A 98 11.18 -4.40 24.87
N ALA A 99 10.12 -4.18 24.11
CA ALA A 99 8.75 -4.06 24.61
C ALA A 99 8.27 -5.39 25.21
N VAL A 100 8.37 -6.48 24.45
CA VAL A 100 7.95 -7.82 24.90
C VAL A 100 8.74 -8.31 26.13
N ASP A 101 10.03 -8.01 26.24
CA ASP A 101 10.83 -8.33 27.43
C ASP A 101 10.28 -7.67 28.72
N ARG A 102 9.69 -6.47 28.58
CA ARG A 102 9.11 -5.71 29.69
C ARG A 102 7.68 -6.10 29.99
N GLY A 103 6.89 -6.37 28.94
CA GLY A 103 5.50 -6.77 29.02
C GLY A 103 5.25 -8.04 28.20
N PRO A 104 5.63 -9.24 28.68
CA PRO A 104 5.48 -10.47 27.90
C PRO A 104 4.02 -10.85 27.62
N GLU A 105 3.09 -10.37 28.46
CA GLU A 105 1.64 -10.55 28.30
C GLU A 105 0.95 -9.29 27.75
N SER A 106 1.70 -8.26 27.31
CA SER A 106 1.10 -7.12 26.61
C SER A 106 0.72 -7.53 25.20
N VAL A 107 -0.58 -7.45 24.93
CA VAL A 107 -1.20 -7.70 23.63
C VAL A 107 -0.56 -6.81 22.57
N GLU A 108 -0.40 -5.52 22.85
CA GLU A 108 0.18 -4.54 21.94
C GLU A 108 1.65 -4.83 21.65
N ALA A 109 2.43 -5.21 22.66
CA ALA A 109 3.85 -5.55 22.50
C ALA A 109 4.04 -6.84 21.68
N GLN A 110 3.22 -7.87 21.94
CA GLN A 110 3.24 -9.10 21.14
C GLN A 110 2.79 -8.83 19.70
N PHE A 111 1.76 -8.00 19.52
CA PHE A 111 1.25 -7.66 18.20
C PHE A 111 2.26 -6.85 17.39
N ILE A 112 2.92 -5.85 17.96
CA ILE A 112 3.95 -5.09 17.23
C ILE A 112 5.17 -5.96 16.90
N LEU A 113 5.59 -6.86 17.80
CA LEU A 113 6.66 -7.81 17.50
C LEU A 113 6.26 -8.74 16.34
N GLY A 114 5.03 -9.24 16.33
CA GLY A 114 4.49 -10.03 15.23
C GLY A 114 4.54 -9.27 13.90
N GLN A 115 4.10 -8.01 13.87
CA GLN A 115 4.13 -7.16 12.68
C GLN A 115 5.56 -6.93 12.17
N VAL A 116 6.49 -6.59 13.07
CA VAL A 116 7.89 -6.38 12.70
C VAL A 116 8.54 -7.65 12.17
N LEU A 117 8.26 -8.81 12.78
CA LEU A 117 8.76 -10.10 12.32
C LEU A 117 8.19 -10.47 10.95
N ALA A 118 6.89 -10.23 10.72
CA ALA A 118 6.26 -10.46 9.42
C ALA A 118 6.88 -9.56 8.33
N PHE A 119 7.02 -8.26 8.61
CA PHE A 119 7.67 -7.30 7.71
C PHE A 119 9.15 -7.61 7.44
N SER A 120 9.81 -8.26 8.38
CA SER A 120 11.20 -8.73 8.26
C SER A 120 11.29 -10.17 7.72
N GLU A 121 10.19 -10.71 7.19
CA GLU A 121 10.09 -12.05 6.58
C GLU A 121 10.41 -13.22 7.52
N PHE A 122 10.45 -12.96 8.84
CA PHE A 122 10.52 -13.98 9.88
C PHE A 122 9.11 -14.55 10.16
N ARG A 123 8.54 -15.22 9.14
CA ARG A 123 7.12 -15.61 9.09
C ARG A 123 6.69 -16.55 10.23
N ARG A 124 7.51 -17.56 10.55
CA ARG A 124 7.21 -18.50 11.66
C ARG A 124 7.19 -17.81 13.03
N PRO A 125 8.23 -17.06 13.42
CA PRO A 125 8.18 -16.23 14.64
C PRO A 125 6.99 -15.25 14.68
N ALA A 126 6.60 -14.67 13.54
CA ALA A 126 5.43 -13.79 13.47
C ALA A 126 4.13 -14.53 13.81
N VAL A 127 3.92 -15.72 13.22
CA VAL A 127 2.78 -16.60 13.53
C VAL A 127 2.70 -16.91 15.02
N ASP A 128 3.83 -17.19 15.68
CA ASP A 128 3.85 -17.48 17.12
C ASP A 128 3.45 -16.25 17.96
N CYS A 129 3.85 -15.04 17.54
CA CYS A 129 3.43 -13.80 18.19
C CYS A 129 1.93 -13.57 18.04
N PHE A 130 1.38 -13.70 16.83
CA PHE A 130 -0.07 -13.52 16.60
C PHE A 130 -0.91 -14.57 17.33
N ARG A 131 -0.44 -15.82 17.43
CA ARG A 131 -1.10 -16.84 18.27
C ARG A 131 -1.12 -16.46 19.75
N LYS A 132 -0.06 -15.84 20.28
CA LYS A 132 -0.05 -15.31 21.65
C LYS A 132 -1.03 -14.17 21.83
N VAL A 133 -1.10 -13.24 20.87
CA VAL A 133 -2.10 -12.16 20.88
C VAL A 133 -3.50 -12.74 20.96
N LEU A 134 -3.84 -13.71 20.12
CA LEU A 134 -5.17 -14.35 20.12
C LEU A 134 -5.45 -15.25 21.33
N ALA A 135 -4.41 -15.74 22.02
CA ALA A 135 -4.58 -16.43 23.29
C ALA A 135 -4.96 -15.48 24.44
N LEU A 136 -4.47 -14.24 24.39
CA LEU A 136 -4.77 -13.18 25.36
C LEU A 136 -6.08 -12.46 25.02
N GLU A 137 -6.28 -12.14 23.74
CA GLU A 137 -7.46 -11.47 23.19
C GLU A 137 -8.01 -12.23 21.97
N PRO A 138 -8.91 -13.20 22.18
CA PRO A 138 -9.43 -14.05 21.11
C PRO A 138 -10.17 -13.32 19.98
N ARG A 139 -10.62 -12.08 20.20
CA ARG A 139 -11.36 -11.26 19.23
C ARG A 139 -10.54 -10.10 18.66
N HIS A 140 -9.21 -10.16 18.75
CA HIS A 140 -8.34 -9.13 18.21
C HIS A 140 -8.30 -9.20 16.67
N GLN A 141 -9.17 -8.44 15.99
CA GLN A 141 -9.37 -8.46 14.53
C GLN A 141 -8.04 -8.43 13.76
N ALA A 142 -7.23 -7.40 13.97
CA ALA A 142 -5.99 -7.23 13.20
C ALA A 142 -4.98 -8.38 13.39
N ALA A 143 -4.99 -9.07 14.54
CA ALA A 143 -4.08 -10.20 14.81
C ALA A 143 -4.59 -11.48 14.16
N GLN A 144 -5.90 -11.67 14.06
CA GLN A 144 -6.48 -12.81 13.35
C GLN A 144 -6.25 -12.71 11.84
N LEU A 145 -6.43 -11.51 11.26
CA LEU A 145 -6.08 -11.26 9.87
C LEU A 145 -4.57 -11.48 9.63
N ALA A 146 -3.71 -10.86 10.45
CA ALA A 146 -2.26 -10.99 10.32
C ALA A 146 -1.76 -12.43 10.50
N LEU A 147 -2.41 -13.23 11.35
CA LEU A 147 -2.14 -14.66 11.49
C LEU A 147 -2.45 -15.41 10.19
N GLY A 148 -3.62 -15.17 9.59
CA GLY A 148 -4.01 -15.78 8.31
C GLY A 148 -3.02 -15.46 7.20
N VAL A 149 -2.66 -14.19 7.05
CA VAL A 149 -1.64 -13.71 6.08
C VAL A 149 -0.29 -14.39 6.33
N SER A 150 0.19 -14.39 7.58
CA SER A 150 1.50 -14.95 7.93
C SER A 150 1.57 -16.46 7.71
N LEU A 151 0.48 -17.18 7.97
CA LEU A 151 0.37 -18.61 7.68
C LEU A 151 0.43 -18.87 6.18
N ARG A 152 -0.35 -18.12 5.38
CA ARG A 152 -0.33 -18.19 3.91
C ARG A 152 1.08 -18.00 3.36
N GLU A 153 1.83 -17.06 3.92
CA GLU A 153 3.16 -16.76 3.40
C GLU A 153 4.27 -17.68 3.92
N THR A 154 4.02 -18.48 4.98
CA THR A 154 5.05 -19.32 5.61
C THR A 154 5.49 -20.50 4.73
N SER A 155 4.54 -21.32 4.26
CA SER A 155 4.80 -22.43 3.33
C SER A 155 3.49 -23.04 2.84
N HIS A 156 3.54 -23.77 1.72
CA HIS A 156 2.40 -24.51 1.17
C HIS A 156 1.71 -25.46 2.17
N HIS A 157 2.42 -25.97 3.17
CA HIS A 157 1.83 -26.85 4.20
C HIS A 157 0.86 -26.13 5.15
N TYR A 158 0.92 -24.80 5.22
CA TYR A 158 0.09 -23.98 6.12
C TYR A 158 -1.11 -23.34 5.42
N PHE A 159 -1.36 -23.64 4.14
CA PHE A 159 -2.50 -23.06 3.43
C PHE A 159 -3.85 -23.46 4.04
N GLU A 160 -4.00 -24.70 4.49
CA GLU A 160 -5.22 -25.13 5.19
C GLU A 160 -5.44 -24.37 6.49
N ASP A 161 -4.37 -24.18 7.26
CA ASP A 161 -4.43 -23.40 8.50
C ASP A 161 -4.78 -21.93 8.21
N ALA A 162 -4.20 -21.35 7.16
CA ALA A 162 -4.49 -19.99 6.72
C ALA A 162 -5.96 -19.85 6.32
N ILE A 163 -6.45 -20.75 5.45
CA ILE A 163 -7.85 -20.78 4.99
C ILE A 163 -8.79 -20.95 6.19
N ALA A 164 -8.49 -21.84 7.14
CA ALA A 164 -9.32 -22.04 8.33
C ALA A 164 -9.41 -20.78 9.21
N VAL A 165 -8.27 -20.13 9.47
CA VAL A 165 -8.21 -18.88 10.26
C VAL A 165 -8.97 -17.76 9.55
N LEU A 166 -8.78 -17.60 8.25
CA LEU A 166 -9.42 -16.56 7.43
C LEU A 166 -10.92 -16.84 7.22
N THR A 167 -11.34 -18.09 7.15
CA THR A 167 -12.77 -18.47 7.09
C THR A 167 -13.47 -18.07 8.39
N THR A 168 -12.82 -18.31 9.53
CA THR A 168 -13.33 -17.85 10.83
C THR A 168 -13.38 -16.32 10.89
N TYR A 169 -12.34 -15.65 10.36
CA TYR A 169 -12.27 -14.20 10.32
C TYR A 169 -13.44 -13.57 9.56
N VAL A 170 -13.69 -13.99 8.32
CA VAL A 170 -14.77 -13.40 7.51
C VAL A 170 -16.17 -13.72 8.04
N ALA A 171 -16.31 -14.76 8.88
CA ALA A 171 -17.56 -15.03 9.58
C ALA A 171 -17.82 -14.01 10.71
N ASP A 172 -16.76 -13.55 11.39
CA ASP A 172 -16.83 -12.55 12.45
C ASP A 172 -16.90 -11.10 11.90
N TRP A 173 -16.23 -10.83 10.77
CA TRP A 173 -16.20 -9.53 10.09
C TRP A 173 -16.58 -9.66 8.60
N PRO A 174 -17.87 -9.89 8.29
CA PRO A 174 -18.33 -10.18 6.92
C PRO A 174 -18.24 -8.98 5.97
N ASP A 175 -18.10 -7.76 6.49
CA ASP A 175 -18.00 -6.54 5.68
C ASP A 175 -16.56 -6.13 5.36
N ASP A 176 -15.55 -6.86 5.89
CA ASP A 176 -14.14 -6.53 5.70
C ASP A 176 -13.59 -7.10 4.38
N ALA A 177 -13.37 -6.22 3.41
CA ALA A 177 -12.81 -6.57 2.11
C ALA A 177 -11.39 -7.17 2.19
N ASP A 178 -10.56 -6.78 3.16
CA ASP A 178 -9.22 -7.35 3.33
C ASP A 178 -9.29 -8.81 3.76
N GLY A 179 -10.18 -9.13 4.69
CA GLY A 179 -10.42 -10.50 5.15
C GLY A 179 -10.85 -11.42 4.03
N TRP A 180 -11.86 -11.00 3.26
CA TRP A 180 -12.33 -11.77 2.10
C TRP A 180 -11.25 -11.92 1.03
N PHE A 181 -10.47 -10.85 0.79
CA PHE A 181 -9.42 -10.90 -0.21
C PHE A 181 -8.32 -11.90 0.18
N GLU A 182 -7.87 -11.86 1.43
CA GLU A 182 -6.84 -12.79 1.91
C GLU A 182 -7.35 -14.23 1.93
N LEU A 183 -8.63 -14.47 2.24
CA LEU A 183 -9.25 -15.80 2.13
C LEU A 183 -9.29 -16.28 0.67
N ALA A 184 -9.75 -15.43 -0.25
CA ALA A 184 -9.82 -15.72 -1.68
C ALA A 184 -8.43 -16.04 -2.23
N TYR A 185 -7.43 -15.25 -1.85
CA TYR A 185 -6.06 -15.41 -2.30
C TYR A 185 -5.36 -16.64 -1.69
N ALA A 186 -5.59 -16.93 -0.40
CA ALA A 186 -5.10 -18.16 0.22
C ALA A 186 -5.67 -19.40 -0.48
N THR A 187 -6.97 -19.38 -0.78
CA THR A 187 -7.67 -20.45 -1.50
C THR A 187 -7.11 -20.57 -2.91
N TYR A 188 -6.97 -19.46 -3.64
CA TYR A 188 -6.41 -19.43 -4.99
C TYR A 188 -5.02 -20.08 -5.06
N ILE A 189 -4.09 -19.69 -4.18
CA ILE A 189 -2.74 -20.30 -4.18
C ILE A 189 -2.81 -21.79 -3.83
N ALA A 190 -3.70 -22.19 -2.92
CA ALA A 190 -3.89 -23.60 -2.61
C ALA A 190 -4.42 -24.40 -3.82
N GLU A 191 -5.35 -23.84 -4.59
CA GLU A 191 -5.92 -24.47 -5.80
C GLU A 191 -4.92 -24.68 -6.93
N ILE A 192 -3.88 -23.84 -7.03
CA ILE A 192 -2.78 -24.02 -8.01
C ILE A 192 -2.00 -25.31 -7.74
N LEU A 193 -2.01 -25.83 -6.50
CA LEU A 193 -1.29 -27.05 -6.17
C LEU A 193 -1.98 -28.31 -6.73
N PRO A 194 -1.22 -29.28 -7.27
CA PRO A 194 -1.79 -30.51 -7.83
C PRO A 194 -2.70 -31.27 -6.85
N GLY A 195 -3.87 -31.70 -7.34
CA GLY A 195 -4.80 -32.55 -6.57
C GLY A 195 -5.79 -31.80 -5.67
N ARG A 196 -5.89 -30.47 -5.80
CA ARG A 196 -6.89 -29.64 -5.11
C ARG A 196 -8.12 -29.38 -5.97
N THR A 197 -9.27 -29.18 -5.33
CA THR A 197 -10.53 -28.78 -5.98
C THR A 197 -10.45 -27.33 -6.42
N GLN A 198 -10.75 -27.05 -7.68
CA GLN A 198 -10.71 -25.70 -8.25
C GLN A 198 -12.06 -24.99 -8.15
N GLY A 199 -12.03 -23.66 -8.20
CA GLY A 199 -13.19 -22.80 -8.41
C GLY A 199 -13.75 -22.13 -7.16
N ALA A 200 -13.35 -22.55 -5.95
CA ALA A 200 -13.81 -21.93 -4.72
C ALA A 200 -13.24 -20.50 -4.56
N SER A 201 -12.00 -20.28 -4.99
CA SER A 201 -11.41 -18.93 -4.96
C SER A 201 -12.16 -17.92 -5.83
N GLN A 202 -12.84 -18.37 -6.89
CA GLN A 202 -13.57 -17.48 -7.79
C GLN A 202 -14.80 -16.87 -7.12
N GLU A 203 -15.61 -17.69 -6.45
CA GLU A 203 -16.77 -17.23 -5.69
C GLU A 203 -16.32 -16.28 -4.57
N LEU A 204 -15.20 -16.58 -3.92
CA LEU A 204 -14.63 -15.72 -2.88
C LEU A 204 -14.18 -14.36 -3.44
N PHE A 205 -13.53 -14.31 -4.59
CA PHE A 205 -13.17 -13.02 -5.22
C PHE A 205 -14.39 -12.21 -5.66
N GLN A 206 -15.48 -12.86 -6.09
CA GLN A 206 -16.74 -12.15 -6.34
C GLN A 206 -17.34 -11.60 -5.04
N GLN A 207 -17.23 -12.33 -3.93
CA GLN A 207 -17.63 -11.83 -2.61
C GLN A 207 -16.82 -10.60 -2.20
N VAL A 208 -15.50 -10.57 -2.45
CA VAL A 208 -14.65 -9.39 -2.18
C VAL A 208 -15.21 -8.14 -2.86
N ARG A 209 -15.63 -8.23 -4.13
CA ARG A 209 -16.20 -7.11 -4.90
C ARG A 209 -17.53 -6.59 -4.36
N THR A 210 -18.16 -7.29 -3.41
CA THR A 210 -19.38 -6.82 -2.73
C THR A 210 -19.10 -5.99 -1.47
N CYS A 211 -17.87 -6.08 -0.93
CA CYS A 211 -17.47 -5.39 0.30
C CYS A 211 -17.02 -3.96 0.01
N ALA A 212 -17.28 -3.03 0.94
CA ALA A 212 -16.81 -1.66 0.82
C ALA A 212 -15.27 -1.60 0.88
N GLY A 213 -14.65 -0.77 0.05
CA GLY A 213 -13.19 -0.59 0.04
C GLY A 213 -12.41 -1.69 -0.69
N TYR A 214 -13.09 -2.59 -1.42
CA TYR A 214 -12.45 -3.64 -2.21
C TYR A 214 -11.58 -3.12 -3.35
N GLU A 215 -11.79 -1.87 -3.78
CA GLU A 215 -11.16 -1.29 -4.97
C GLU A 215 -9.63 -1.30 -4.87
N LYS A 216 -9.08 -1.26 -3.66
CA LYS A 216 -7.63 -1.41 -3.40
C LYS A 216 -7.07 -2.76 -3.85
N HIS A 217 -7.91 -3.79 -3.92
CA HIS A 217 -7.56 -5.14 -4.32
C HIS A 217 -7.90 -5.45 -5.76
N GLU A 218 -8.64 -4.58 -6.46
CA GLU A 218 -9.24 -4.89 -7.76
C GLU A 218 -8.22 -5.39 -8.79
N PHE A 219 -7.04 -4.76 -8.90
CA PHE A 219 -6.02 -5.23 -9.84
C PHE A 219 -5.52 -6.64 -9.49
N ARG A 220 -5.34 -6.95 -8.20
CA ARG A 220 -4.93 -8.28 -7.74
C ARG A 220 -6.03 -9.30 -8.00
N ILE A 221 -7.30 -8.92 -7.77
CA ILE A 221 -8.48 -9.74 -8.09
C ILE A 221 -8.50 -10.07 -9.57
N TYR A 222 -8.38 -9.06 -10.44
CA TYR A 222 -8.30 -9.21 -11.89
C TYR A 222 -7.23 -10.23 -12.30
N ARG A 223 -6.00 -10.11 -11.76
CA ARG A 223 -4.92 -11.06 -12.08
C ARG A 223 -5.23 -12.50 -11.65
N CYS A 224 -5.88 -12.68 -10.49
CA CYS A 224 -6.24 -14.01 -10.00
C CYS A 224 -7.43 -14.63 -10.76
N LEU A 225 -8.34 -13.80 -11.29
CA LEU A 225 -9.54 -14.20 -12.04
C LEU A 225 -9.33 -14.24 -13.56
N ASN A 226 -8.13 -13.97 -14.07
CA ASN A 226 -7.82 -13.73 -15.48
C ASN A 226 -8.23 -14.86 -16.46
N GLU A 227 -8.53 -16.07 -15.95
CA GLU A 227 -9.09 -17.16 -16.76
C GLU A 227 -10.63 -17.10 -16.93
N VAL A 228 -11.36 -16.38 -16.06
CA VAL A 228 -12.83 -16.37 -15.99
C VAL A 228 -13.46 -15.02 -16.34
N ASP A 229 -12.79 -13.91 -16.03
CA ASP A 229 -13.21 -12.58 -16.53
C ASP A 229 -12.77 -12.47 -18.01
N ASP A 230 -13.54 -13.13 -18.88
CA ASP A 230 -13.32 -13.30 -20.33
C ASP A 230 -13.41 -11.96 -21.09
N CYS A 231 -12.42 -11.09 -20.90
CA CYS A 231 -12.28 -9.89 -21.71
C CYS A 231 -11.15 -10.08 -22.73
N GLU A 232 -11.50 -10.59 -23.90
CA GLU A 232 -10.61 -10.75 -25.05
C GLU A 232 -9.85 -9.46 -25.40
N GLU A 233 -10.49 -8.30 -25.22
CA GLU A 233 -9.87 -6.99 -25.42
C GLU A 233 -8.71 -6.74 -24.45
N MET A 234 -8.91 -7.05 -23.17
CA MET A 234 -7.88 -6.89 -22.15
C MET A 234 -6.76 -7.91 -22.34
N LYS A 235 -7.09 -9.18 -22.62
CA LYS A 235 -6.11 -10.22 -22.93
C LYS A 235 -5.26 -9.84 -24.15
N ALA A 236 -5.87 -9.30 -25.20
CA ALA A 236 -5.17 -8.81 -26.38
C ALA A 236 -4.25 -7.63 -26.06
N ALA A 237 -4.70 -6.65 -25.26
CA ALA A 237 -3.88 -5.53 -24.85
C ALA A 237 -2.66 -5.96 -24.00
N VAL A 238 -2.85 -6.84 -23.02
CA VAL A 238 -1.75 -7.40 -22.22
C VAL A 238 -0.77 -8.20 -23.09
N GLY A 239 -1.26 -8.94 -24.09
CA GLY A 239 -0.43 -9.68 -25.02
C GLY A 239 0.48 -8.81 -25.92
N ILE A 240 0.27 -7.49 -25.99
CA ILE A 240 1.17 -6.56 -26.68
C ILE A 240 2.39 -6.21 -25.81
N LEU A 241 2.24 -6.25 -24.47
CA LEU A 241 3.31 -5.88 -23.54
C LEU A 241 4.52 -6.81 -23.69
N PRO A 242 5.74 -6.33 -23.42
CA PRO A 242 6.92 -7.19 -23.26
C PRO A 242 6.70 -8.28 -22.21
N GLU A 243 7.06 -9.52 -22.55
CA GLU A 243 7.07 -10.60 -21.58
C GLU A 243 8.20 -10.41 -20.56
N LYS A 244 8.09 -11.06 -19.38
CA LYS A 244 9.14 -11.06 -18.36
C LYS A 244 10.54 -11.35 -18.95
N ALA A 245 10.63 -12.41 -19.75
CA ALA A 245 11.88 -12.83 -20.39
C ALA A 245 12.45 -11.78 -21.37
N GLU A 246 11.60 -10.92 -21.94
CA GLU A 246 12.07 -9.80 -22.77
C GLU A 246 12.61 -8.67 -21.90
N LEU A 247 11.94 -8.35 -20.78
CA LEU A 247 12.40 -7.34 -19.83
C LEU A 247 13.72 -7.72 -19.14
N GLU A 248 13.98 -9.01 -18.94
CA GLU A 248 15.27 -9.54 -18.47
C GLU A 248 16.45 -9.16 -19.37
N THR A 249 16.21 -8.77 -20.63
CA THR A 249 17.25 -8.29 -21.54
C THR A 249 17.64 -6.83 -21.31
N LEU A 250 16.85 -6.06 -20.56
CA LEU A 250 17.10 -4.66 -20.27
C LEU A 250 18.04 -4.48 -19.07
N ALA A 251 18.85 -3.43 -19.11
CA ALA A 251 19.61 -2.99 -17.94
C ALA A 251 18.66 -2.42 -16.85
N PRO A 252 19.05 -2.44 -15.56
CA PRO A 252 18.16 -2.04 -14.46
C PRO A 252 17.56 -0.62 -14.56
N ASN A 253 18.35 0.36 -15.02
CA ASN A 253 17.86 1.72 -15.24
C ASN A 253 16.84 1.79 -16.40
N ALA A 254 16.98 0.92 -17.41
CA ALA A 254 16.01 0.81 -18.49
C ALA A 254 14.70 0.16 -18.01
N VAL A 255 14.76 -0.86 -17.14
CA VAL A 255 13.56 -1.40 -16.46
C VAL A 255 12.87 -0.32 -15.62
N THR A 256 13.66 0.51 -14.94
CA THR A 256 13.13 1.66 -14.17
C THR A 256 12.41 2.66 -15.07
N ALA A 257 13.03 3.04 -16.20
CA ALA A 257 12.43 3.93 -17.17
C ALA A 257 11.15 3.36 -17.79
N TYR A 258 11.15 2.07 -18.11
CA TYR A 258 9.99 1.34 -18.63
C TYR A 258 8.79 1.45 -17.68
N ALA A 259 8.95 1.08 -16.40
CA ALA A 259 7.84 1.09 -15.44
C ALA A 259 7.36 2.52 -15.12
N LEU A 260 8.28 3.48 -14.97
CA LEU A 260 7.90 4.88 -14.72
C LEU A 260 7.08 5.45 -15.87
N ARG A 261 7.44 5.18 -17.13
CA ARG A 261 6.68 5.66 -18.29
C ARG A 261 5.29 5.04 -18.40
N CYS A 262 5.13 3.76 -18.05
CA CYS A 262 3.80 3.13 -17.94
C CYS A 262 2.90 3.92 -16.99
N VAL A 263 3.45 4.25 -15.83
CA VAL A 263 2.73 4.93 -14.75
C VAL A 263 2.48 6.41 -15.07
N TRP A 264 3.42 7.11 -15.71
CA TRP A 264 3.21 8.50 -16.13
C TRP A 264 2.09 8.65 -17.16
N ARG A 265 1.87 7.66 -18.04
CA ARG A 265 0.75 7.67 -19.00
C ARG A 265 -0.62 7.59 -18.33
N VAL A 266 -0.73 6.97 -17.16
CA VAL A 266 -2.01 6.79 -16.45
C VAL A 266 -2.20 7.72 -15.27
N GLY A 267 -1.15 8.44 -14.86
CA GLY A 267 -1.21 9.47 -13.82
C GLY A 267 -2.35 10.48 -13.99
N PRO A 268 -2.67 10.97 -15.21
CA PRO A 268 -3.79 11.87 -15.42
C PRO A 268 -5.16 11.35 -14.94
N PHE A 269 -5.37 10.03 -14.89
CA PHE A 269 -6.62 9.45 -14.38
C PHE A 269 -6.84 9.71 -12.88
N LEU A 270 -5.81 10.11 -12.13
CA LEU A 270 -5.95 10.46 -10.71
C LEU A 270 -6.83 11.68 -10.48
N ALA A 271 -7.03 12.54 -11.49
CA ALA A 271 -8.00 13.64 -11.43
C ALA A 271 -9.44 13.20 -11.77
N CYS A 272 -9.65 11.98 -12.26
CA CYS A 272 -10.96 11.44 -12.67
C CYS A 272 -11.75 10.87 -11.47
N VAL A 273 -11.69 11.55 -10.33
CA VAL A 273 -12.28 11.12 -9.05
C VAL A 273 -13.50 11.94 -8.62
N GLY A 274 -13.86 12.97 -9.40
CA GLY A 274 -15.04 13.79 -9.16
C GLY A 274 -15.04 14.44 -7.77
N ASN A 275 -16.17 14.35 -7.06
CA ASN A 275 -16.37 14.92 -5.72
C ASN A 275 -15.86 14.00 -4.59
N GLU A 276 -15.26 12.85 -4.91
CA GLU A 276 -14.81 11.85 -3.93
C GLU A 276 -13.42 12.18 -3.37
N ALA A 277 -12.69 13.11 -3.98
CA ALA A 277 -11.35 13.51 -3.56
C ALA A 277 -11.34 14.16 -2.17
N THR A 278 -10.60 13.57 -1.24
CA THR A 278 -10.30 14.20 0.06
C THR A 278 -9.34 15.37 -0.10
N GLU A 279 -9.27 16.26 0.89
CA GLU A 279 -8.35 17.42 0.85
C GLU A 279 -6.88 17.00 0.78
N GLU A 280 -6.50 15.93 1.48
CA GLU A 280 -5.15 15.35 1.41
C GLU A 280 -4.84 14.84 0.01
N TYR A 281 -5.76 14.12 -0.60
CA TYR A 281 -5.61 13.60 -1.96
C TYR A 281 -5.47 14.73 -2.98
N LYS A 282 -6.34 15.75 -2.88
CA LYS A 282 -6.24 16.95 -3.73
C LYS A 282 -4.89 17.62 -3.60
N LYS A 283 -4.34 17.71 -2.38
CA LYS A 283 -3.04 18.30 -2.12
C LYS A 283 -1.91 17.52 -2.78
N GLU A 284 -1.90 16.20 -2.63
CA GLU A 284 -0.88 15.35 -3.26
C GLU A 284 -0.88 15.55 -4.78
N ILE A 285 -2.05 15.48 -5.42
CA ILE A 285 -2.16 15.71 -6.87
C ILE A 285 -1.79 17.15 -7.28
N ALA A 286 -2.22 18.16 -6.53
CA ALA A 286 -1.89 19.56 -6.78
C ALA A 286 -0.37 19.83 -6.75
N GLU A 287 0.34 19.17 -5.83
CA GLU A 287 1.79 19.32 -5.63
C GLU A 287 2.64 18.48 -6.60
N GLU A 288 2.03 17.73 -7.54
CA GLU A 288 2.72 16.70 -8.35
C GLU A 288 3.35 15.59 -7.49
N SER A 289 2.84 15.42 -6.27
CA SER A 289 3.21 14.33 -5.38
C SER A 289 2.36 13.10 -5.71
N PHE A 290 2.94 11.92 -5.53
CA PHE A 290 2.17 10.68 -5.65
C PHE A 290 1.28 10.52 -4.42
N PRO A 291 0.01 10.16 -4.61
CA PRO A 291 -0.88 9.98 -3.48
C PRO A 291 -0.38 8.82 -2.63
N SER A 292 0.03 9.13 -1.40
CA SER A 292 0.53 8.16 -0.44
C SER A 292 -0.62 7.41 0.23
N HIS A 293 -1.82 8.00 0.20
CA HIS A 293 -3.03 7.45 0.78
C HIS A 293 -4.02 6.98 -0.28
N PHE A 294 -4.70 5.89 0.06
CA PHE A 294 -5.70 5.26 -0.79
C PHE A 294 -6.98 6.10 -0.85
N LEU A 295 -7.50 6.32 -2.06
CA LEU A 295 -8.83 6.89 -2.27
C LEU A 295 -9.87 5.77 -2.37
N SER A 296 -10.73 5.64 -1.35
CA SER A 296 -11.80 4.63 -1.36
C SER A 296 -12.89 4.94 -2.37
N GLY A 297 -13.39 3.92 -3.06
CA GLY A 297 -14.58 4.03 -3.92
C GLY A 297 -14.32 4.33 -5.40
N ASN A 298 -13.13 4.80 -5.78
CA ASN A 298 -12.80 5.08 -7.18
C ASN A 298 -11.90 4.02 -7.80
N LEU A 299 -12.49 3.05 -8.50
CA LEU A 299 -11.78 1.90 -9.06
C LEU A 299 -10.57 2.26 -9.93
N VAL A 300 -10.72 3.27 -10.81
CA VAL A 300 -9.64 3.70 -11.71
C VAL A 300 -8.47 4.27 -10.91
N ALA A 301 -8.73 5.21 -10.00
CA ALA A 301 -7.68 5.79 -9.17
C ALA A 301 -6.99 4.73 -8.31
N CYS A 302 -7.74 3.74 -7.79
CA CYS A 302 -7.18 2.64 -7.00
C CYS A 302 -6.17 1.80 -7.79
N VAL A 303 -6.51 1.45 -9.04
CA VAL A 303 -5.63 0.67 -9.91
C VAL A 303 -4.42 1.50 -10.36
N VAL A 304 -4.60 2.80 -10.63
CA VAL A 304 -3.48 3.70 -10.91
C VAL A 304 -2.52 3.75 -9.72
N THR A 305 -3.03 3.95 -8.50
CA THR A 305 -2.22 3.92 -7.26
C THR A 305 -1.56 2.55 -7.04
N ALA A 306 -2.15 1.44 -7.49
CA ALA A 306 -1.49 0.14 -7.48
C ALA A 306 -0.30 0.10 -8.44
N ALA A 307 -0.44 0.60 -9.68
CA ALA A 307 0.65 0.71 -10.64
C ALA A 307 1.83 1.54 -10.09
N PHE A 308 1.52 2.69 -9.45
CA PHE A 308 2.53 3.51 -8.75
C PHE A 308 3.24 2.72 -7.65
N ARG A 309 2.50 2.01 -6.79
CA ARG A 309 3.07 1.22 -5.69
C ARG A 309 4.04 0.15 -6.19
N TYR A 310 3.69 -0.57 -7.26
CA TYR A 310 4.60 -1.55 -7.87
C TYR A 310 5.88 -0.90 -8.40
N THR A 311 5.77 0.26 -9.06
CA THR A 311 6.95 0.99 -9.54
C THR A 311 7.85 1.49 -8.41
N VAL A 312 7.28 2.01 -7.32
CA VAL A 312 8.06 2.42 -6.15
C VAL A 312 8.78 1.22 -5.51
N GLN A 313 8.08 0.09 -5.36
CA GLN A 313 8.70 -1.13 -4.83
C GLN A 313 9.81 -1.64 -5.76
N MET A 314 9.56 -1.65 -7.07
CA MET A 314 10.55 -2.05 -8.07
C MET A 314 11.83 -1.21 -7.95
N ILE A 315 11.70 0.11 -7.81
CA ILE A 315 12.87 1.01 -7.62
C ILE A 315 13.64 0.65 -6.35
N LYS A 316 12.96 0.24 -5.28
CA LYS A 316 13.62 -0.26 -4.06
C LYS A 316 14.39 -1.55 -4.36
N GLU A 317 13.81 -2.50 -5.08
CA GLU A 317 14.47 -3.77 -5.41
C GLU A 317 15.66 -3.62 -6.36
N VAL A 318 15.55 -2.72 -7.35
CA VAL A 318 16.69 -2.31 -8.19
C VAL A 318 17.85 -1.79 -7.34
N ARG A 319 17.57 -0.98 -6.30
CA ARG A 319 18.60 -0.47 -5.38
C ARG A 319 19.21 -1.55 -4.49
N LYS A 320 18.46 -2.61 -4.18
CA LYS A 320 18.96 -3.78 -3.45
C LYS A 320 19.75 -4.76 -4.34
N ASN A 321 19.72 -4.57 -5.66
CA ASN A 321 20.21 -5.52 -6.67
C ASN A 321 19.39 -6.83 -6.72
N GLU A 322 18.11 -6.76 -6.34
CA GLU A 322 17.10 -7.84 -6.46
C GLU A 322 16.37 -7.69 -7.80
N PHE A 323 17.06 -8.03 -8.90
CA PHE A 323 16.59 -7.69 -10.25
C PHE A 323 15.44 -8.54 -10.77
N ASP A 324 15.34 -9.80 -10.35
CA ASP A 324 14.24 -10.69 -10.77
C ASP A 324 12.90 -10.18 -10.21
N GLU A 325 12.89 -9.85 -8.91
CA GLU A 325 11.77 -9.25 -8.22
C GLU A 325 11.42 -7.87 -8.80
N ALA A 326 12.43 -7.06 -9.13
CA ALA A 326 12.23 -5.77 -9.79
C ALA A 326 11.52 -5.92 -11.16
N ILE A 327 11.89 -6.92 -11.97
CA ILE A 327 11.26 -7.17 -13.26
C ILE A 327 9.82 -7.64 -13.07
N ASP A 328 9.55 -8.53 -12.11
CA ASP A 328 8.19 -8.96 -11.79
C ASP A 328 7.29 -7.76 -11.42
N LEU A 329 7.82 -6.84 -10.61
CA LEU A 329 7.11 -5.61 -10.24
C LEU A 329 6.93 -4.65 -11.43
N ALA A 330 7.86 -4.60 -12.38
CA ALA A 330 7.73 -3.82 -13.60
C ALA A 330 6.62 -4.37 -14.52
N VAL A 331 6.50 -5.71 -14.63
CA VAL A 331 5.39 -6.37 -15.34
C VAL A 331 4.06 -6.00 -14.69
N LEU A 332 3.96 -6.10 -13.35
CA LEU A 332 2.76 -5.71 -12.60
C LEU A 332 2.38 -4.24 -12.82
N ALA A 333 3.36 -3.33 -12.82
CA ALA A 333 3.11 -1.91 -13.06
C ALA A 333 2.54 -1.65 -14.46
N ALA A 334 3.08 -2.30 -15.49
CA ALA A 334 2.62 -2.16 -16.87
C ALA A 334 1.21 -2.75 -17.06
N GLU A 335 0.96 -3.95 -16.55
CA GLU A 335 -0.36 -4.59 -16.59
C GLU A 335 -1.41 -3.74 -15.84
N ALA A 336 -1.06 -3.19 -14.67
CA ALA A 336 -1.95 -2.33 -13.90
C ALA A 336 -2.27 -1.02 -14.64
N ALA A 337 -1.30 -0.43 -15.32
CA ALA A 337 -1.52 0.75 -16.16
C ALA A 337 -2.50 0.45 -17.31
N VAL A 338 -2.31 -0.66 -18.04
CA VAL A 338 -3.24 -1.09 -19.09
C VAL A 338 -4.64 -1.34 -18.52
N TYR A 339 -4.73 -1.99 -17.36
CA TYR A 339 -6.01 -2.28 -16.71
C TYR A 339 -6.73 -1.01 -16.24
N ALA A 340 -6.01 -0.02 -15.69
CA ALA A 340 -6.57 1.27 -15.33
C ALA A 340 -7.19 1.97 -16.55
N THR A 341 -6.49 1.97 -17.69
CA THR A 341 -7.02 2.52 -18.94
C THR A 341 -8.26 1.79 -19.43
N TYR A 342 -8.27 0.46 -19.32
CA TYR A 342 -9.44 -0.35 -19.66
C TYR A 342 -10.66 -0.01 -18.77
N LEU A 343 -10.46 0.10 -17.46
CA LEU A 343 -11.52 0.49 -16.53
C LEU A 343 -12.03 1.91 -16.81
N TYR A 344 -11.11 2.85 -17.07
CA TYR A 344 -11.44 4.22 -17.43
C TYR A 344 -12.31 4.29 -18.70
N GLN A 345 -11.94 3.55 -19.74
CA GLN A 345 -12.72 3.42 -20.98
C GLN A 345 -14.15 2.95 -20.72
N ARG A 346 -14.36 2.03 -19.77
CA ARG A 346 -15.69 1.50 -19.43
C ARG A 346 -16.51 2.40 -18.52
N ALA A 347 -15.85 3.21 -17.70
CA ALA A 347 -16.52 4.14 -16.79
C ALA A 347 -17.15 5.34 -17.53
N MET A 348 -16.70 5.65 -18.76
CA MET A 348 -17.16 6.82 -19.52
C MET A 348 -18.42 6.53 -20.37
N PRO A 349 -19.57 7.17 -20.06
CA PRO A 349 -20.85 6.85 -20.71
C PRO A 349 -20.97 7.31 -22.18
N ASP A 350 -20.17 8.29 -22.61
CA ASP A 350 -20.33 8.96 -23.93
C ASP A 350 -19.43 8.41 -25.06
N GLN A 351 -18.74 7.28 -24.87
CA GLN A 351 -17.80 6.71 -25.87
C GLN A 351 -16.70 7.68 -26.35
N THR A 352 -16.38 8.72 -25.56
CA THR A 352 -15.33 9.70 -25.88
C THR A 352 -13.93 9.08 -25.88
N VAL A 353 -13.75 7.96 -25.16
CA VAL A 353 -12.52 7.17 -25.15
C VAL A 353 -12.62 6.07 -26.22
N SER A 354 -11.59 5.96 -27.06
CA SER A 354 -11.53 4.91 -28.08
C SER A 354 -11.66 3.53 -27.44
N LYS A 355 -12.37 2.60 -28.10
CA LYS A 355 -12.42 1.17 -27.71
C LYS A 355 -11.06 0.47 -27.78
N THR A 356 -10.03 1.17 -28.23
CA THR A 356 -8.66 0.68 -28.38
C THR A 356 -7.69 1.32 -27.39
N ALA A 357 -8.16 2.14 -26.43
CA ALA A 357 -7.29 2.91 -25.55
C ALA A 357 -6.30 2.03 -24.76
N ALA A 358 -6.76 0.90 -24.24
CA ALA A 358 -5.88 -0.06 -23.55
C ALA A 358 -4.81 -0.65 -24.49
N SER A 359 -5.18 -0.99 -25.73
CA SER A 359 -4.23 -1.49 -26.74
C SER A 359 -3.24 -0.41 -27.22
N GLU A 360 -3.68 0.84 -27.35
CA GLU A 360 -2.83 1.97 -27.70
C GLU A 360 -1.79 2.25 -26.61
N LEU A 361 -2.18 2.20 -25.34
CA LEU A 361 -1.24 2.33 -24.22
C LEU A 361 -0.24 1.16 -24.19
N ALA A 362 -0.72 -0.07 -24.41
CA ALA A 362 0.14 -1.24 -24.47
C ALA A 362 1.14 -1.15 -25.63
N GLN A 363 0.72 -0.65 -26.80
CA GLN A 363 1.61 -0.41 -27.94
C GLN A 363 2.66 0.65 -27.61
N ALA A 364 2.28 1.79 -27.04
CA ALA A 364 3.25 2.83 -26.63
C ALA A 364 4.26 2.30 -25.61
N THR A 365 3.82 1.41 -24.72
CA THR A 365 4.67 0.71 -23.74
C THR A 365 5.64 -0.26 -24.41
N ARG A 366 5.18 -1.03 -25.40
CA ARG A 366 6.02 -1.91 -26.23
C ARG A 366 7.05 -1.14 -27.03
N ASP A 367 6.68 0.01 -27.57
CA ASP A 367 7.59 0.84 -28.37
C ASP A 367 8.66 1.50 -27.48
N ASP A 368 8.33 1.89 -26.23
CA ASP A 368 9.33 2.31 -25.25
C ASP A 368 10.34 1.19 -24.95
N PHE A 369 9.86 -0.04 -24.75
CA PHE A 369 10.74 -1.20 -24.56
C PHE A 369 11.73 -1.34 -25.72
N GLN A 370 11.26 -1.25 -26.96
CA GLN A 370 12.13 -1.32 -28.14
C GLN A 370 13.18 -0.19 -28.18
N ARG A 371 12.81 1.04 -27.80
CA ARG A 371 13.76 2.16 -27.71
C ARG A 371 14.81 1.93 -26.63
N LEU A 372 14.39 1.39 -25.48
CA LEU A 372 15.25 1.13 -24.33
C LEU A 372 16.32 0.07 -24.59
N GLN A 373 16.13 -0.83 -25.56
CA GLN A 373 17.14 -1.81 -25.96
C GLN A 373 18.39 -1.17 -26.59
N GLY A 374 18.28 0.04 -27.15
CA GLY A 374 19.35 0.71 -27.90
C GLY A 374 19.86 2.00 -27.27
N ILE A 375 19.35 2.39 -26.09
CA ILE A 375 19.70 3.67 -25.46
C ILE A 375 20.86 3.52 -24.47
N ASP A 376 21.66 4.57 -24.37
CA ASP A 376 22.66 4.72 -23.32
C ASP A 376 21.94 5.02 -21.99
N VAL A 377 21.92 4.04 -21.09
CA VAL A 377 21.16 4.11 -19.83
C VAL A 377 21.71 5.14 -18.84
N ASP A 378 22.96 5.56 -19.01
CA ASP A 378 23.57 6.62 -18.19
C ASP A 378 22.96 8.00 -18.49
N GLN A 379 22.22 8.12 -19.59
CA GLN A 379 21.53 9.34 -20.00
C GLN A 379 20.08 9.38 -19.53
N LEU A 380 19.56 8.35 -18.85
CA LEU A 380 18.18 8.26 -18.37
C LEU A 380 18.02 8.84 -16.95
N ASP A 381 18.09 10.16 -16.81
CA ASP A 381 17.91 10.87 -15.53
C ASP A 381 16.51 11.50 -15.34
N ASP A 382 15.77 11.72 -16.43
CA ASP A 382 14.38 12.22 -16.43
C ASP A 382 13.45 11.31 -17.26
N TYR A 383 12.42 10.75 -16.63
CA TYR A 383 11.51 9.80 -17.28
C TYR A 383 10.20 10.44 -17.76
N ARG A 384 10.06 11.76 -17.60
CA ARG A 384 8.87 12.53 -18.00
C ARG A 384 8.85 12.77 -19.52
N GLU A 385 7.76 13.36 -20.01
CA GLU A 385 7.57 13.65 -21.44
C GLU A 385 8.66 14.50 -22.09
N ASN A 386 9.30 15.38 -21.32
CA ASN A 386 10.39 16.22 -21.80
C ASN A 386 11.77 15.60 -21.57
N GLY A 387 11.80 14.33 -21.13
CA GLY A 387 13.03 13.60 -20.84
C GLY A 387 13.74 13.08 -22.09
N PRO A 388 14.83 12.32 -21.91
CA PRO A 388 15.69 11.79 -22.98
C PRO A 388 14.98 10.80 -23.93
N LEU A 389 13.91 10.15 -23.46
CA LEU A 389 13.06 9.28 -24.28
C LEU A 389 12.03 10.05 -25.11
N GLY A 390 11.95 11.38 -24.91
CA GLY A 390 10.98 12.26 -25.51
C GLY A 390 9.55 12.02 -25.01
N ASP A 391 8.61 12.50 -25.81
CA ASP A 391 7.17 12.46 -25.53
C ASP A 391 6.69 11.04 -25.13
N LEU A 392 5.78 10.96 -24.16
CA LEU A 392 5.22 9.68 -23.68
C LEU A 392 4.51 8.90 -24.78
N TRP A 393 4.17 9.52 -25.91
CA TRP A 393 3.47 8.90 -27.02
C TRP A 393 4.20 9.08 -28.34
N GLN A 394 5.52 9.34 -28.30
CA GLN A 394 6.36 9.40 -29.50
C GLN A 394 5.87 10.45 -30.52
N ASP A 395 5.44 11.60 -30.00
CA ASP A 395 4.87 12.73 -30.76
C ASP A 395 3.49 12.42 -31.36
N GLN A 396 2.87 11.29 -31.00
CA GLN A 396 1.55 10.88 -31.46
C GLN A 396 0.58 10.53 -30.30
N PRO A 397 0.35 11.44 -29.34
CA PRO A 397 -0.60 11.17 -28.26
C PRO A 397 -2.01 11.01 -28.81
N PRO A 398 -2.75 9.94 -28.42
CA PRO A 398 -4.10 9.70 -28.89
C PRO A 398 -5.06 10.75 -28.33
N ASP A 399 -6.16 11.00 -29.05
CA ASP A 399 -7.11 12.08 -28.71
C ASP A 399 -7.70 11.94 -27.31
N TRP A 400 -7.98 10.70 -26.88
CA TRP A 400 -8.48 10.44 -25.53
C TRP A 400 -7.46 10.86 -24.47
N TYR A 401 -6.17 10.58 -24.66
CA TYR A 401 -5.13 10.96 -23.69
C TYR A 401 -4.98 12.48 -23.61
N ARG A 402 -5.03 13.17 -24.77
CA ARG A 402 -5.00 14.64 -24.80
C ARG A 402 -6.18 15.23 -24.01
N SER A 403 -7.37 14.66 -24.17
CA SER A 403 -8.55 15.09 -23.41
C SER A 403 -8.36 14.92 -21.91
N VAL A 404 -8.02 13.70 -21.46
CA VAL A 404 -7.83 13.40 -20.02
C VAL A 404 -6.74 14.27 -19.42
N ARG A 405 -5.65 14.48 -20.16
CA ARG A 405 -4.55 15.31 -19.69
C ARG A 405 -4.96 16.77 -19.52
N ASN A 406 -5.71 17.34 -20.46
CA ASN A 406 -6.21 18.70 -20.33
C ASN A 406 -7.13 18.83 -19.10
N ASP A 407 -8.01 17.85 -18.88
CA ASP A 407 -8.90 17.81 -17.72
C ASP A 407 -8.10 17.69 -16.41
N TYR A 408 -7.05 16.86 -16.40
CA TYR A 408 -6.12 16.72 -15.28
C TYR A 408 -5.43 18.05 -14.95
N GLU A 409 -4.85 18.73 -15.95
CA GLU A 409 -4.17 20.01 -15.76
C GLU A 409 -5.12 21.09 -15.24
N GLN A 410 -6.36 21.13 -15.74
CA GLN A 410 -7.39 22.04 -15.25
C GLN A 410 -7.76 21.73 -13.79
N LYS A 411 -8.08 20.47 -13.47
CA LYS A 411 -8.47 20.04 -12.12
C LYS A 411 -7.37 20.30 -11.10
N ARG A 412 -6.12 20.04 -11.49
CA ARG A 412 -4.96 20.31 -10.66
C ARG A 412 -4.82 21.80 -10.33
N ALA A 413 -5.04 22.68 -11.32
CA ALA A 413 -5.01 24.13 -11.09
C ALA A 413 -6.15 24.58 -10.16
N GLU A 414 -7.34 23.99 -10.30
CA GLU A 414 -8.49 24.24 -9.40
C GLU A 414 -8.16 23.83 -7.95
N TRP A 415 -7.70 22.60 -7.72
CA TRP A 415 -7.36 22.11 -6.39
C TRP A 415 -6.21 22.88 -5.73
N LYS A 416 -5.22 23.32 -6.52
CA LYS A 416 -4.14 24.17 -6.01
C LYS A 416 -4.65 25.51 -5.47
N LEU A 417 -5.72 26.05 -6.02
CA LEU A 417 -6.35 27.27 -5.51
C LEU A 417 -7.19 27.00 -4.26
N GLU A 418 -7.85 25.84 -4.17
CA GLU A 418 -8.64 25.43 -3.00
C GLU A 418 -7.76 25.31 -1.73
N ILE A 419 -6.54 24.79 -1.85
CA ILE A 419 -5.62 24.56 -0.72
C ILE A 419 -5.00 25.85 -0.16
N ILE A 420 -5.00 26.94 -0.93
CA ILE A 420 -4.41 28.23 -0.52
C ILE A 420 -5.39 29.05 0.35
N VAL A 421 -6.67 28.69 0.37
CA VAL A 421 -7.76 29.35 1.11
C VAL A 421 -7.99 28.66 2.44
#